data_AF-A0A6G0ZL77-F1
#
_entry.id   AF-A0A6G0ZL77-F1
#
_cell.length_a   1.000
_cell.length_b   1.000
_cell.length_c   1.000
_cell.angle_alpha   90.00
_cell.angle_beta   90.00
_cell.angle_gamma   90.00
#
_symmetry.space_group_name_H-M   'P 1'
#
loop_
_entity.id
_entity.type
_entity.pdbx_description
1 polymer ?
#
loop_
_entity_poly.entity_id
_entity_poly.type
_entity_poly.pdbx_seq_one_letter_code
_entity_poly.pdbx_strand_id
1 'polypeptide(L)' 'VNHKYNFVDPDTGAHTQNIERLWRSAKERNKKHSGTHRSMLDSYISELLWRQKHKKNHLFIYPNYKRHC' A
#
# COMPACT_ATOMS: atom_id res chain seq x y z
N VAL A 1 -4.25 -21.01 0.08
CA VAL A 1 -2.97 -20.67 0.74
C VAL A 1 -2.87 -21.55 1.97
N ASN A 2 -1.84 -22.42 2.06
CA ASN A 2 -1.64 -23.30 3.21
C ASN A 2 -1.13 -22.47 4.40
N HIS A 3 -1.99 -22.19 5.38
CA HIS A 3 -1.68 -21.33 6.54
C HIS A 3 -0.87 -22.01 7.66
N LYS A 4 -0.31 -23.21 7.43
CA LYS A 4 0.23 -24.06 8.51
C LYS A 4 1.71 -23.81 8.85
N TYR A 5 2.51 -23.19 7.98
CA TYR A 5 3.98 -23.21 8.15
C TYR A 5 4.73 -21.87 8.13
N ASN A 6 4.21 -20.76 7.59
CA ASN A 6 5.01 -19.54 7.37
C ASN A 6 4.36 -18.26 7.96
N PHE A 7 4.14 -18.24 9.27
CA PHE A 7 3.71 -17.03 9.99
C PHE A 7 4.79 -15.93 9.97
N VAL A 8 6.04 -16.37 9.87
CA VAL A 8 7.25 -15.58 9.69
C VAL A 8 8.05 -16.31 8.62
N ASP A 9 8.46 -15.60 7.57
CA ASP A 9 9.40 -16.15 6.60
C ASP A 9 10.76 -16.42 7.30
N PRO A 10 11.29 -17.64 7.28
CA PRO A 10 12.49 -17.99 8.05
C PRO A 10 13.78 -17.37 7.48
N ASP A 11 13.81 -17.04 6.19
CA ASP A 11 15.00 -16.48 5.53
C ASP A 11 15.07 -14.96 5.69
N THR A 12 13.93 -14.28 5.64
CA THR A 12 13.85 -12.80 5.67
C THR A 12 13.26 -12.24 6.97
N GLY A 13 12.68 -13.09 7.83
CA GLY A 13 11.93 -12.67 9.01
C GLY A 13 10.61 -11.94 8.69
N ALA A 14 10.18 -11.93 7.43
CA ALA A 14 9.03 -11.14 7.00
C ALA A 14 7.71 -11.78 7.46
N HIS A 15 6.90 -11.01 8.16
CA HIS A 15 5.53 -11.41 8.48
C HIS A 15 4.64 -11.30 7.24
N THR A 16 4.26 -12.44 6.68
CA THR A 16 3.36 -12.56 5.53
C THR A 16 2.04 -11.80 5.74
N GLN A 17 1.52 -11.79 6.97
CA GLN A 17 0.31 -11.02 7.32
C GLN A 17 0.45 -9.51 7.17
N ASN A 18 1.63 -8.94 7.43
CA ASN A 18 1.87 -7.51 7.25
C ASN A 18 1.83 -7.14 5.76
N ILE A 19 2.42 -8.00 4.92
CA ILE A 19 2.38 -7.87 3.47
C ILE A 19 0.95 -8.00 2.95
N GLU A 20 0.17 -8.99 3.44
CA GLU A 20 -1.23 -9.15 3.05
C GLU A 20 -2.11 -7.96 3.46
N ARG A 21 -1.92 -7.44 4.68
CA ARG A 21 -2.62 -6.23 5.15
C ARG A 21 -2.29 -5.02 4.29
N LEU A 22 -1.02 -4.84 3.94
CA LEU A 22 -0.55 -3.78 3.05
C LEU A 22 -1.24 -3.84 1.68
N TRP A 23 -1.23 -5.02 1.05
CA TRP A 23 -1.87 -5.23 -0.26
C TRP A 23 -3.38 -5.05 -0.21
N ARG A 24 -4.03 -5.43 0.89
CA ARG A 24 -5.46 -5.15 1.11
C ARG A 24 -5.74 -3.65 1.12
N SER A 25 -4.98 -2.86 1.87
CA SER A 25 -5.15 -1.40 1.91
C SER A 25 -4.90 -0.74 0.55
N ALA A 26 -3.89 -1.19 -0.20
CA ALA A 26 -3.62 -0.70 -1.55
C ALA A 26 -4.81 -0.95 -2.50
N LYS A 27 -5.34 -2.18 -2.50
CA LYS A 27 -6.44 -2.59 -3.37
C LYS A 27 -7.75 -1.88 -3.02
N GLU A 28 -8.04 -1.68 -1.73
CA GLU A 28 -9.26 -1.00 -1.28
C GLU A 28 -9.35 0.43 -1.84
N ARG A 29 -8.24 1.16 -1.80
CA ARG A 29 -8.17 2.51 -2.36
C ARG A 29 -8.41 2.52 -3.88
N ASN A 30 -7.79 1.59 -4.60
CA ASN A 30 -7.98 1.47 -6.06
C ASN A 30 -9.43 1.08 -6.41
N LYS A 31 -10.06 0.18 -5.64
CA LYS A 31 -11.46 -0.20 -5.83
C LYS A 31 -12.42 0.97 -5.63
N LYS A 32 -12.17 1.82 -4.62
CA LYS A 32 -12.97 3.04 -4.35
C LYS A 32 -12.97 4.01 -5.53
N HIS A 33 -11.93 3.98 -6.37
CA HIS A 33 -11.79 4.81 -7.56
C HIS A 33 -12.20 4.08 -8.86
N SER A 34 -12.88 2.93 -8.76
CA SER A 34 -13.27 2.08 -9.90
C SER A 34 -12.08 1.61 -10.74
N GLY A 35 -10.92 1.45 -10.10
CA GLY A 35 -9.66 1.14 -10.77
C GLY A 35 -8.75 2.36 -10.87
N THR A 36 -7.59 2.13 -11.48
CA THR A 36 -6.55 3.15 -11.65
C THR A 36 -5.85 2.85 -12.96
N HIS A 37 -5.57 3.88 -13.75
CA HIS A 37 -4.83 3.70 -14.99
C HIS A 37 -3.43 3.13 -14.67
N ARG A 38 -2.97 2.15 -15.45
CA ARG A 38 -1.70 1.43 -15.15
C ARG A 38 -0.52 2.39 -15.03
N SER A 39 -0.48 3.47 -15.83
CA SER A 39 0.59 4.47 -15.74
C SER A 39 0.65 5.23 -14.42
N MET A 40 -0.43 5.24 -13.63
CA MET A 40 -0.46 5.89 -12.32
C MET A 40 -0.12 4.94 -11.17
N LEU A 41 -0.04 3.62 -11.43
CA LEU A 41 0.13 2.61 -10.38
C LEU A 41 1.39 2.87 -9.55
N ASP A 42 2.51 3.19 -10.20
CA ASP A 42 3.78 3.48 -9.53
C ASP A 42 3.69 4.70 -8.61
N SER A 43 3.01 5.76 -9.06
CA SER A 43 2.77 6.96 -8.27
C SER A 43 1.92 6.65 -7.03
N TYR A 44 0.87 5.84 -7.18
CA TYR A 44 0.01 5.46 -6.06
C TYR A 44 0.72 4.53 -5.06
N ILE A 45 1.52 3.57 -5.54
CA ILE A 45 2.32 2.70 -4.66
C ILE A 45 3.34 3.54 -3.90
N SER A 46 4.03 4.47 -4.57
CA SER A 46 5.01 5.38 -3.95
C SER A 46 4.36 6.24 -2.88
N GLU A 47 3.19 6.81 -3.15
CA GLU A 47 2.41 7.58 -2.18
C GLU A 47 1.99 6.73 -0.98
N LEU A 48 1.54 5.48 -1.21
CA LEU A 48 1.12 4.57 -0.16
C LEU A 48 2.28 4.18 0.78
N LEU A 49 3.46 3.91 0.23
CA LEU A 49 4.68 3.62 0.98
C LEU A 49 5.14 4.84 1.76
N TRP A 50 5.13 6.01 1.12
CA TRP A 50 5.48 7.27 1.77
C TRP A 50 4.55 7.57 2.96
N ARG A 51 3.23 7.44 2.78
CA ARG A 51 2.24 7.62 3.86
C ARG A 51 2.46 6.67 5.01
N GLN A 52 2.84 5.41 4.74
CA GLN A 52 3.14 4.44 5.79
C GLN A 52 4.36 4.79 6.61
N LYS A 53 5.44 5.23 5.95
CA LYS A 53 6.66 5.67 6.61
C LYS A 53 6.43 6.93 7.45
N HIS A 54 5.50 7.79 7.05
CA HIS A 54 5.22 9.09 7.68
C HIS A 54 3.89 9.16 8.44
N LYS A 55 3.32 8.02 8.87
CA LYS A 55 2.00 7.95 9.56
C LYS A 55 1.85 8.88 10.78
N LYS A 56 2.95 9.32 11.41
CA LYS A 56 2.95 10.25 12.55
C LYS A 56 2.76 11.73 12.17
N ASN A 57 2.96 12.08 10.90
CA ASN A 57 2.85 13.45 10.40
C ASN A 57 1.52 13.66 9.66
N HIS A 58 0.41 13.43 10.35
CA HIS A 58 -0.97 13.58 9.84
C HIS A 58 -1.35 15.03 9.46
N LEU A 59 -0.37 15.94 9.35
CA LEU A 59 -0.57 17.36 9.05
C LEU A 59 -0.06 17.76 7.66
N PHE A 60 0.77 16.94 7.00
CA PHE A 60 1.16 17.22 5.62
C PHE A 60 0.19 16.52 4.67
N ILE A 61 -0.96 17.16 4.48
CA ILE A 61 -1.72 16.99 3.25
C ILE A 61 -0.79 17.50 2.15
N TYR A 62 -0.13 16.58 1.44
CA TYR A 62 0.51 16.95 0.18
C TYR A 62 -0.59 17.60 -0.67
N PRO A 63 -0.48 18.91 -0.95
CA PRO A 63 -1.46 19.58 -1.80
C PRO A 63 -1.38 18.84 -3.13
N ASN A 64 -2.55 18.45 -3.63
CA ASN A 64 -2.77 17.82 -4.92
C ASN A 64 -1.69 18.19 -5.95
N TYR A 65 -0.62 17.40 -6.08
CA TYR A 65 0.16 17.39 -7.31
C TYR A 65 -0.76 16.72 -8.33
N LYS A 66 -1.58 17.58 -8.95
CA LYS A 66 -2.55 17.33 -10.02
C LYS A 66 -3.10 15.90 -10.04
N ARG A 67 -4.20 15.69 -9.31
CA ARG A 67 -5.21 14.70 -9.71
C ARG A 67 -5.85 15.17 -11.01
N HIS A 68 -5.16 15.02 -12.14
CA HIS A 68 -5.82 14.97 -13.43
C HIS A 68 -6.17 13.49 -13.65
N CYS A 69 -7.41 13.15 -13.31
CA CYS A 69 -8.11 12.06 -13.98
C CYS A 69 -8.40 12.49 -15.42
#